data_AF-A0A0Q8J4X1-F1
#
_entry.id   AF-A0A0Q8J4X1-F1
#
_cell.length_a   1.000
_cell.length_b   1.000
_cell.length_c   1.000
_cell.angle_alpha   90.00
_cell.angle_beta   90.00
_cell.angle_gamma   90.00
#
_symmetry.space_group_name_H-M   'P 1'
#
loop_
_entity.id
_entity.type
_entity.pdbx_description
1 polymer ?
#
loop_
_entity_poly.entity_id
_entity_poly.type
_entity_poly.pdbx_seq_one_letter_code
_entity_poly.pdbx_strand_id
1 'polypeptide(L)'
;MTEPFIGQIQIFGFNFAPRGWSFCDGTTLPIQQNTALFALLGTQYGGDGRTTFQLPNFANRVGCSQGQGPGLTDRSMGETFGSNSVTLTTQEMPSHIHGVTLYNQNTTAKKAAIPSSGNSLGSPNTNAFATGTAANAQFSPTLVLPTGNNQPHENRQPYLAMNFCIALEGIFPSFP
;
A
#
# COMPACT_ATOMS: atom_id res chain seq x y z
N MET A 1 -25.21 -23.76 21.34
CA MET A 1 -24.27 -22.75 20.83
C MET A 1 -24.55 -21.48 21.62
N THR A 2 -23.53 -20.74 22.06
CA THR A 2 -23.75 -19.50 22.82
C THR A 2 -24.40 -18.45 21.92
N GLU A 3 -25.49 -17.84 22.39
CA GLU A 3 -26.16 -16.71 21.73
C GLU A 3 -25.14 -15.57 21.52
N PRO A 4 -25.00 -15.00 20.31
CA PRO A 4 -24.06 -13.90 20.06
C PRO A 4 -24.54 -12.61 20.72
N PHE A 5 -23.66 -11.63 20.88
CA PHE A 5 -24.09 -10.25 21.14
C PHE A 5 -24.55 -9.59 19.84
N ILE A 6 -25.61 -8.77 19.91
CA ILE A 6 -26.00 -7.91 18.79
C ILE A 6 -24.80 -7.02 18.43
N GLY A 7 -24.47 -6.93 17.14
CA GLY A 7 -23.31 -6.18 16.65
C GLY A 7 -21.98 -6.94 16.71
N GLN A 8 -21.96 -8.17 17.23
CA GLN A 8 -20.76 -9.02 17.18
C GLN A 8 -20.39 -9.33 15.73
N ILE A 9 -19.11 -9.17 15.39
CA ILE A 9 -18.57 -9.52 14.07
C ILE A 9 -17.85 -10.88 14.17
N GLN A 10 -18.14 -11.78 13.22
CA GLN A 10 -17.46 -13.06 13.07
C GLN A 10 -17.08 -13.32 11.61
N ILE A 11 -16.03 -14.12 11.45
CA ILE A 11 -15.58 -14.59 10.14
C ILE A 11 -16.21 -15.95 9.85
N PHE A 12 -16.80 -16.08 8.67
CA PHE A 12 -17.41 -17.30 8.17
C PHE A 12 -16.68 -17.79 6.91
N GLY A 13 -16.42 -19.10 6.86
CA GLY A 13 -15.72 -19.77 5.75
C GLY A 13 -16.63 -20.18 4.58
N PHE A 14 -17.92 -19.85 4.63
CA PHE A 14 -18.92 -20.18 3.62
C PHE A 14 -19.54 -18.91 3.01
N ASN A 15 -20.20 -19.02 1.86
CA ASN A 15 -20.59 -17.91 0.98
C ASN A 15 -21.98 -17.28 1.27
N PHE A 16 -22.53 -17.45 2.47
CA PHE A 16 -23.83 -16.88 2.85
C PHE A 16 -23.78 -16.36 4.29
N ALA A 17 -24.58 -15.33 4.59
CA ALA A 17 -24.81 -14.90 5.96
C ALA A 17 -25.86 -15.82 6.62
N PRO A 18 -25.56 -16.45 7.78
CA PRO A 18 -26.56 -17.24 8.50
C PRO A 18 -27.78 -16.41 8.91
N ARG A 19 -28.90 -17.07 9.25
CA ARG A 19 -30.07 -16.39 9.83
C ARG A 19 -29.65 -15.60 11.08
N GLY A 20 -30.14 -14.36 11.20
CA GLY A 20 -29.77 -13.45 12.28
C GLY A 20 -28.44 -12.73 12.08
N TRP A 21 -27.80 -12.89 10.92
CA TRP A 21 -26.55 -12.23 10.54
C TRP A 21 -26.70 -11.51 9.20
N SER A 22 -25.84 -10.52 8.96
CA SER A 22 -25.66 -9.86 7.66
C SER A 22 -24.19 -9.78 7.31
N PHE A 23 -23.86 -9.71 6.01
CA PHE A 23 -22.50 -9.40 5.58
C PHE A 23 -22.09 -8.00 6.05
N CYS A 24 -20.80 -7.85 6.35
CA CYS A 24 -20.17 -6.56 6.60
C CYS A 24 -19.63 -5.98 5.28
N ASP A 25 -20.53 -5.55 4.41
CA ASP A 25 -20.25 -5.03 3.06
C ASP A 25 -20.66 -3.55 2.88
N GLY A 26 -21.01 -2.85 3.96
CA GLY A 26 -21.52 -1.47 3.91
C GLY A 26 -23.00 -1.36 3.61
N THR A 27 -23.77 -2.45 3.67
CA THR A 27 -25.22 -2.42 3.48
C THR A 27 -25.89 -1.36 4.37
N THR A 28 -26.80 -0.59 3.78
CA THR A 28 -27.65 0.38 4.49
C THR A 28 -28.89 -0.32 5.02
N LEU A 29 -29.15 -0.20 6.32
CA LEU A 29 -30.30 -0.80 7.00
C LEU A 29 -31.23 0.28 7.54
N PRO A 30 -32.56 0.01 7.54
CA PRO A 30 -33.51 0.91 8.16
C PRO A 30 -33.46 0.79 9.69
N ILE A 31 -33.46 1.93 10.38
CA ILE A 31 -33.37 2.01 11.84
C ILE A 31 -34.59 1.37 12.50
N GLN A 32 -35.79 1.56 11.94
CA GLN A 32 -37.03 1.08 12.56
C GLN A 32 -37.07 -0.44 12.77
N GLN A 33 -36.44 -1.21 11.88
CA GLN A 33 -36.38 -2.67 11.96
C GLN A 33 -35.13 -3.17 12.71
N ASN A 34 -34.16 -2.30 13.01
CA ASN A 34 -32.86 -2.67 13.57
C ASN A 34 -32.46 -1.74 14.73
N THR A 35 -33.43 -1.34 15.55
CA THR A 35 -33.23 -0.31 16.60
C THR A 35 -32.15 -0.70 17.61
N ALA A 36 -32.09 -1.98 18.00
CA ALA A 36 -31.08 -2.49 18.92
C ALA A 36 -29.66 -2.39 18.32
N LEU A 37 -29.47 -2.78 17.06
CA LEU A 37 -28.17 -2.67 16.40
C LEU A 37 -27.77 -1.20 16.18
N PHE A 38 -28.72 -0.35 15.79
CA PHE A 38 -28.49 1.09 15.64
C PHE A 38 -28.07 1.75 16.96
N ALA A 39 -28.65 1.35 18.10
CA ALA A 39 -28.27 1.87 19.41
C ALA A 39 -26.80 1.59 19.76
N LEU A 40 -26.20 0.54 19.16
CA LEU A 40 -24.79 0.18 19.37
C LEU A 40 -23.86 0.86 18.35
N LEU A 41 -24.23 0.89 17.06
CA LEU A 41 -23.35 1.38 16.00
C LEU A 41 -23.51 2.87 15.70
N GLY A 42 -24.70 3.43 15.96
CA GLY A 42 -25.07 4.76 15.49
C GLY A 42 -24.87 4.91 13.98
N THR A 43 -24.22 6.00 13.58
CA THR A 43 -23.90 6.33 12.19
C THR A 43 -22.42 6.21 11.86
N GLN A 44 -21.64 5.50 12.69
CA GLN A 44 -20.18 5.42 12.54
C GLN A 44 -19.73 4.91 11.16
N TYR A 45 -20.53 4.05 10.54
CA TYR A 45 -20.25 3.50 9.21
C TYR A 45 -21.04 4.17 8.08
N GLY A 46 -21.86 5.19 8.38
CA GLY A 46 -22.69 5.91 7.41
C GLY A 46 -24.20 5.84 7.70
N GLY A 47 -24.99 6.33 6.75
CA GLY A 47 -26.44 6.53 6.86
C GLY A 47 -26.84 7.93 7.33
N ASP A 48 -28.15 8.19 7.36
CA ASP A 48 -28.69 9.52 7.70
C ASP A 48 -28.93 9.72 9.21
N GLY A 49 -28.85 8.66 10.02
CA GLY A 49 -29.08 8.69 11.46
C GLY A 49 -30.54 8.99 11.86
N ARG A 50 -31.47 9.06 10.90
CA ARG A 50 -32.89 9.37 11.13
C ARG A 50 -33.76 8.20 10.71
N THR A 51 -33.52 7.66 9.53
CA THR A 51 -34.25 6.53 8.96
C THR A 51 -33.34 5.34 8.69
N THR A 52 -32.04 5.57 8.51
CA THR A 52 -31.05 4.58 8.08
C THR A 52 -29.70 4.72 8.78
N PHE A 53 -28.98 3.61 8.85
CA PHE A 53 -27.58 3.53 9.24
C PHE A 53 -26.88 2.49 8.35
N GLN A 54 -25.56 2.43 8.38
CA GLN A 54 -24.78 1.45 7.60
C GLN A 54 -24.07 0.45 8.49
N LEU A 55 -23.90 -0.76 7.96
CA LEU A 55 -23.03 -1.79 8.53
C LEU A 55 -21.54 -1.48 8.21
N PRO A 56 -20.59 -2.08 8.94
CA PRO A 56 -19.18 -2.05 8.56
C PRO A 56 -18.98 -2.60 7.15
N ASN A 57 -17.91 -2.15 6.48
CA ASN A 57 -17.52 -2.66 5.16
C ASN A 57 -16.08 -3.19 5.18
N PHE A 58 -15.94 -4.51 5.11
CA PHE A 58 -14.68 -5.25 5.04
C PHE A 58 -14.32 -5.71 3.60
N ALA A 59 -15.07 -5.29 2.58
CA ALA A 59 -14.76 -5.63 1.20
C ALA A 59 -13.39 -5.08 0.81
N ASN A 60 -12.43 -5.98 0.55
CA ASN A 60 -11.03 -5.65 0.26
C ASN A 60 -10.36 -4.77 1.33
N ARG A 61 -10.69 -5.02 2.60
CA ARG A 61 -10.18 -4.28 3.77
C ARG A 61 -9.84 -5.23 4.91
N VAL A 62 -8.89 -4.82 5.74
CA VAL A 62 -8.52 -5.52 6.98
C VAL A 62 -8.95 -4.67 8.17
N GLY A 63 -9.38 -5.30 9.25
CA GLY A 63 -9.74 -4.62 10.48
C GLY A 63 -8.51 -4.21 11.31
N CYS A 64 -8.62 -3.08 12.00
CA CYS A 64 -7.71 -2.69 13.07
C CYS A 64 -8.52 -2.31 14.31
N SER A 65 -7.90 -2.35 15.48
CA SER A 65 -8.49 -1.72 16.66
C SER A 65 -8.46 -0.20 16.53
N GLN A 66 -9.46 0.46 17.09
CA GLN A 66 -9.43 1.91 17.31
C GLN A 66 -8.45 2.28 18.44
N GLY A 67 -8.10 3.56 18.51
CA GLY A 67 -7.31 4.18 19.56
C GLY A 67 -5.91 4.60 19.14
N GLN A 68 -5.20 5.22 20.07
CA GLN A 68 -3.86 5.75 19.89
C GLN A 68 -2.83 4.87 20.60
N GLY A 69 -2.22 3.94 19.86
CA GLY A 69 -1.06 3.19 20.35
C GLY A 69 0.19 4.09 20.48
N PRO A 70 1.14 3.77 21.38
CA PRO A 70 2.40 4.53 21.50
C PRO A 70 3.14 4.61 20.16
N GLY A 71 3.38 5.84 19.68
CA GLY A 71 4.06 6.09 18.40
C GLY A 71 3.20 5.83 17.16
N LEU A 72 1.91 5.54 17.31
CA LEU A 72 0.96 5.34 16.21
C LEU A 72 0.02 6.53 16.03
N THR A 73 -0.51 6.67 14.83
CA THR A 73 -1.61 7.61 14.55
C THR A 73 -2.87 7.13 15.26
N ASP A 74 -3.61 8.06 15.84
CA ASP A 74 -4.93 7.77 16.40
C ASP A 74 -5.90 7.29 15.31
N ARG A 75 -6.77 6.34 15.66
CA ARG A 75 -7.77 5.75 14.76
C ARG A 75 -9.13 5.72 15.41
N SER A 76 -10.12 6.33 14.77
CA SER A 76 -11.50 6.31 15.24
C SER A 76 -12.28 5.15 14.64
N MET A 77 -13.28 4.64 15.37
CA MET A 77 -14.16 3.59 14.85
C MET A 77 -14.90 4.08 13.59
N GLY A 78 -14.94 3.24 12.55
CA GLY A 78 -15.53 3.58 11.25
C GLY A 78 -14.61 4.33 10.28
N GLU A 79 -13.45 4.80 10.73
CA GLU A 79 -12.45 5.46 9.87
C GLU A 79 -11.88 4.47 8.85
N THR A 80 -11.78 4.90 7.59
CA THR A 80 -11.12 4.14 6.53
C THR A 80 -9.73 4.70 6.26
N PHE A 81 -8.71 3.84 6.26
CA PHE A 81 -7.31 4.22 6.02
C PHE A 81 -6.53 3.08 5.35
N GLY A 82 -5.31 3.38 4.92
CA GLY A 82 -4.45 2.44 4.17
C GLY A 82 -4.59 2.56 2.65
N SER A 83 -3.75 1.84 1.92
CA SER A 83 -3.72 1.83 0.46
C SER A 83 -3.40 0.44 -0.09
N ASN A 84 -4.11 0.02 -1.14
CA ASN A 84 -3.88 -1.28 -1.79
C ASN A 84 -2.59 -1.29 -2.62
N SER A 85 -2.15 -0.13 -3.10
CA SER A 85 -0.97 0.01 -3.92
C SER A 85 -0.29 1.34 -3.64
N VAL A 86 1.04 1.38 -3.76
CA VAL A 86 1.84 2.58 -3.54
C VAL A 86 2.77 2.79 -4.72
N THR A 87 2.87 4.02 -5.21
CA THR A 87 3.88 4.41 -6.19
C THR A 87 5.09 4.95 -5.46
N LEU A 88 6.23 4.28 -5.58
CA LEU A 88 7.48 4.79 -5.03
C LEU A 88 7.90 6.07 -5.75
N THR A 89 8.08 7.11 -4.96
CA THR A 89 8.62 8.41 -5.36
C THR A 89 10.10 8.48 -5.05
N THR A 90 10.79 9.46 -5.64
CA THR A 90 12.22 9.70 -5.35
C THR A 90 12.48 10.00 -3.87
N GLN A 91 11.49 10.54 -3.14
CA GLN A 91 11.59 10.84 -1.71
C GLN A 91 11.53 9.58 -0.82
N GLU A 92 11.02 8.47 -1.35
CA GLU A 92 10.92 7.18 -0.66
C GLU A 92 12.12 6.27 -0.94
N MET A 93 13.11 6.75 -1.70
CA MET A 93 14.34 6.02 -2.01
C MET A 93 15.56 6.69 -1.35
N PRO A 94 16.53 5.91 -0.84
CA PRO A 94 17.80 6.46 -0.39
C PRO A 94 18.50 7.22 -1.53
N SER A 95 19.00 8.41 -1.19
CA SER A 95 19.85 9.18 -2.10
C SER A 95 21.11 8.37 -2.44
N HIS A 96 21.39 8.23 -3.73
CA HIS A 96 22.54 7.53 -4.26
C HIS A 96 23.06 8.24 -5.51
N ILE A 97 24.32 7.96 -5.88
CA ILE A 97 24.96 8.55 -7.06
C ILE A 97 25.49 7.45 -7.97
N HIS A 98 25.49 7.70 -9.28
CA HIS A 98 26.12 6.85 -10.28
C HIS A 98 27.42 7.51 -10.73
N GLY A 99 28.55 6.94 -10.32
CA GLY A 99 29.86 7.36 -10.79
C GLY A 99 30.23 6.62 -12.07
N VAL A 100 30.76 7.34 -13.06
CA VAL A 100 31.39 6.72 -14.24
C VAL A 100 32.89 6.94 -14.13
N THR A 101 33.66 5.85 -14.07
CA THR A 101 35.11 5.90 -14.19
C THR A 101 35.50 5.51 -15.60
N LEU A 102 36.25 6.37 -16.27
CA LEU A 102 36.71 6.14 -17.63
C LEU A 102 38.24 6.02 -17.62
N TYR A 103 38.75 4.95 -18.22
CA TYR A 103 40.18 4.68 -18.28
C TYR A 103 40.75 5.10 -19.63
N ASN A 104 41.76 5.95 -19.61
CA ASN A 104 42.54 6.27 -20.81
C ASN A 104 43.69 5.25 -20.95
N GLN A 105 43.59 4.35 -21.94
CA GLN A 105 44.66 3.40 -22.26
C GLN A 105 45.82 4.12 -22.95
N ASN A 106 46.82 4.52 -22.18
CA ASN A 106 48.00 5.22 -22.68
C ASN A 106 48.98 4.30 -23.43
N THR A 107 48.89 2.97 -23.26
CA THR A 107 49.83 2.03 -23.86
C THR A 107 49.37 1.67 -25.28
N THR A 108 50.11 2.13 -26.30
CA THR A 108 49.79 1.90 -27.72
C THR A 108 49.58 0.42 -28.06
N ALA A 109 50.39 -0.48 -27.49
CA ALA A 109 50.28 -1.93 -27.71
C ALA A 109 48.96 -2.54 -27.19
N LYS A 110 48.23 -1.84 -26.32
CA LYS A 110 46.93 -2.25 -25.80
C LYS A 110 45.76 -1.61 -26.56
N LYS A 111 46.03 -0.87 -27.64
CA LYS A 111 45.02 -0.32 -28.54
C LYS A 111 44.90 -1.24 -29.76
N ALA A 112 43.67 -1.54 -30.19
CA ALA A 112 43.40 -2.35 -31.37
C ALA A 112 42.36 -1.67 -32.26
N ALA A 113 42.56 -1.75 -33.57
CA ALA A 113 41.63 -1.20 -34.57
C ALA A 113 40.44 -2.15 -34.87
N ILE A 114 40.47 -3.37 -34.32
CA ILE A 114 39.45 -4.40 -34.51
C ILE A 114 38.79 -4.67 -33.15
N PRO A 115 37.44 -4.71 -33.06
CA PRO A 115 36.75 -5.08 -31.84
C PRO A 115 37.17 -6.47 -31.34
N SER A 116 37.41 -6.58 -30.03
CA SER A 116 37.68 -7.83 -29.33
C SER A 116 36.90 -7.86 -28.03
N SER A 117 36.50 -9.05 -27.59
CA SER A 117 35.85 -9.23 -26.28
C SER A 117 36.72 -8.64 -25.16
N GLY A 118 36.12 -7.82 -24.30
CA GLY A 118 36.81 -7.12 -23.20
C GLY A 118 37.40 -5.74 -23.54
N ASN A 119 37.40 -5.31 -24.81
CA ASN A 119 37.85 -3.97 -25.19
C ASN A 119 36.70 -2.94 -25.06
N SER A 120 37.00 -1.74 -24.58
CA SER A 120 36.10 -0.58 -24.66
C SER A 120 36.18 0.09 -26.04
N LEU A 121 35.04 0.44 -26.64
CA LEU A 121 35.00 1.18 -27.91
C LEU A 121 35.38 2.66 -27.69
N GLY A 122 36.26 3.18 -28.53
CA GLY A 122 36.64 4.59 -28.57
C GLY A 122 37.09 4.97 -29.98
N SER A 123 36.90 6.23 -30.39
CA SER A 123 37.34 6.66 -31.72
C SER A 123 38.88 6.80 -31.73
N PRO A 124 39.57 6.27 -32.75
CA PRO A 124 41.04 6.28 -32.82
C PRO A 124 41.64 7.69 -32.93
N ASN A 125 40.84 8.67 -33.39
CA ASN A 125 41.28 10.05 -33.64
C ASN A 125 40.75 11.06 -32.60
N THR A 126 40.01 10.62 -31.59
CA THR A 126 39.55 11.49 -30.51
C THR A 126 40.03 10.99 -29.16
N ASN A 127 40.78 11.83 -28.45
CA ASN A 127 41.06 11.60 -27.05
C ASN A 127 39.81 11.97 -26.26
N ALA A 128 39.04 10.98 -25.82
CA ALA A 128 37.90 11.22 -24.94
C ALA A 128 38.29 11.81 -23.58
N PHE A 129 39.58 11.76 -23.22
CA PHE A 129 40.14 12.26 -21.96
C PHE A 129 41.44 13.03 -22.19
N ALA A 130 41.59 14.17 -21.51
CA ALA A 130 42.86 14.88 -21.42
C ALA A 130 43.81 14.14 -20.46
N THR A 131 45.10 14.07 -20.81
CA THR A 131 46.13 13.43 -19.98
C THR A 131 46.62 14.38 -18.88
N GLY A 132 46.66 13.91 -17.63
CA GLY A 132 47.26 14.66 -16.51
C GLY A 132 46.36 15.74 -15.89
N THR A 133 45.08 15.80 -16.25
CA THR A 133 44.12 16.78 -15.71
C THR A 133 43.25 16.15 -14.62
N ALA A 134 43.14 16.82 -13.47
CA ALA A 134 42.11 16.50 -12.49
C ALA A 134 40.71 16.70 -13.09
N ALA A 135 39.71 16.01 -12.55
CA ALA A 135 38.32 16.24 -12.92
C ALA A 135 37.99 17.73 -12.77
N ASN A 136 37.63 18.39 -13.87
CA ASN A 136 37.42 19.84 -13.93
C ASN A 136 35.99 20.23 -14.36
N ALA A 137 35.14 19.23 -14.61
CA ALA A 137 33.74 19.41 -14.97
C ALA A 137 32.94 18.17 -14.54
N GLN A 138 31.68 18.38 -14.15
CA GLN A 138 30.74 17.31 -13.93
C GLN A 138 30.22 16.82 -15.30
N PHE A 139 30.06 15.50 -15.47
CA PHE A 139 29.38 14.97 -16.66
C PHE A 139 27.96 15.54 -16.76
N SER A 140 27.44 15.63 -17.98
CA SER A 140 26.05 16.03 -18.22
C SER A 140 25.12 15.19 -17.32
N PRO A 141 24.16 15.81 -16.60
CA PRO A 141 23.17 15.08 -15.80
C PRO A 141 22.33 14.08 -16.61
N THR A 142 22.30 14.22 -17.94
CA THR A 142 21.59 13.31 -18.85
C THR A 142 22.38 12.07 -19.24
N LEU A 143 23.64 11.93 -18.80
CA LEU A 143 24.46 10.75 -19.12
C LEU A 143 23.91 9.48 -18.47
N VAL A 144 23.36 9.60 -17.26
CA VAL A 144 22.64 8.54 -16.55
C VAL A 144 21.28 9.10 -16.16
N LEU A 145 20.27 8.76 -16.96
CA LEU A 145 18.89 9.16 -16.65
C LEU A 145 18.29 8.23 -15.59
N PRO A 146 17.42 8.75 -14.71
CA PRO A 146 16.58 7.91 -13.87
C PRO A 146 15.79 6.91 -14.73
N THR A 147 15.64 5.70 -14.23
CA THR A 147 14.78 4.68 -14.81
C THR A 147 13.68 4.31 -13.83
N GLY A 148 12.56 3.82 -14.35
CA GLY A 148 11.34 3.56 -13.58
C GLY A 148 10.14 4.23 -14.24
N ASN A 149 9.04 3.50 -14.38
CA ASN A 149 7.84 3.98 -15.08
C ASN A 149 6.83 4.65 -14.14
N ASN A 150 7.22 4.99 -12.90
CA ASN A 150 6.35 5.51 -11.85
C ASN A 150 5.04 4.70 -11.68
N GLN A 151 5.13 3.38 -11.86
CA GLN A 151 3.97 2.50 -11.70
C GLN A 151 3.83 2.10 -10.24
N PRO A 152 2.59 2.02 -9.72
CA PRO A 152 2.34 1.53 -8.38
C PRO A 152 2.71 0.06 -8.26
N HIS A 153 3.18 -0.35 -7.08
CA HIS A 153 3.34 -1.75 -6.71
C HIS A 153 2.24 -2.16 -5.73
N GLU A 154 1.98 -3.47 -5.68
CA GLU A 154 1.09 -4.09 -4.69
C GLU A 154 1.60 -3.80 -3.27
N ASN A 155 0.73 -3.32 -2.39
CA ASN A 155 1.06 -2.95 -1.01
C ASN A 155 0.31 -3.82 0.02
N ARG A 156 -0.54 -4.75 -0.43
CA ARG A 156 -1.19 -5.70 0.47
C ARG A 156 -0.28 -6.89 0.74
N GLN A 157 -0.23 -7.29 2.01
CA GLN A 157 0.31 -8.60 2.40
C GLN A 157 -0.51 -9.74 1.77
N PRO A 158 0.01 -10.97 1.70
CA PRO A 158 -0.82 -12.12 1.35
C PRO A 158 -2.05 -12.21 2.27
N TYR A 159 -3.25 -12.32 1.69
CA TYR A 159 -4.51 -12.44 2.44
C TYR A 159 -5.46 -13.45 1.78
N LEU A 160 -6.38 -13.98 2.59
CA LEU A 160 -7.45 -14.87 2.15
C LEU A 160 -8.78 -14.15 2.28
N ALA A 161 -9.57 -14.11 1.21
CA ALA A 161 -10.91 -13.56 1.25
C ALA A 161 -11.84 -14.49 2.03
N MET A 162 -12.47 -13.95 3.07
CA MET A 162 -13.48 -14.64 3.90
C MET A 162 -14.64 -13.69 4.17
N ASN A 163 -15.80 -14.25 4.54
CA ASN A 163 -16.97 -13.44 4.81
C ASN A 163 -16.98 -12.96 6.25
N PHE A 164 -16.88 -11.65 6.43
CA PHE A 164 -17.19 -11.01 7.70
C PHE A 164 -18.69 -10.81 7.77
N CYS A 165 -19.32 -11.31 8.83
CA CYS A 165 -20.73 -11.06 9.09
C CYS A 165 -20.91 -10.48 10.49
N ILE A 166 -21.96 -9.68 10.65
CA ILE A 166 -22.38 -9.04 11.89
C ILE A 166 -23.72 -9.60 12.35
N ALA A 167 -23.84 -9.87 13.65
CA ALA A 167 -25.09 -10.35 14.25
C ALA A 167 -26.12 -9.20 14.28
N LEU A 168 -27.27 -9.42 13.63
CA LEU A 168 -28.45 -8.55 13.69
C LEU A 168 -29.34 -8.89 14.89
N GLU A 169 -29.30 -10.14 15.33
CA GLU A 169 -30.07 -10.70 16.44
C GLU A 169 -29.13 -11.32 17.48
N GLY A 170 -29.53 -11.32 18.76
CA GLY A 170 -28.75 -11.87 19.86
C GLY A 170 -29.00 -11.15 21.19
N ILE A 171 -28.06 -11.30 22.13
CA ILE A 171 -28.10 -10.61 23.43
C ILE A 171 -27.69 -9.14 23.24
N PHE A 172 -28.46 -8.21 23.78
CA PHE A 172 -28.02 -6.82 23.86
C PHE A 172 -26.94 -6.67 24.94
N PRO A 173 -25.75 -6.09 24.64
CA PRO A 173 -24.69 -5.94 25.63
C PRO A 173 -25.12 -5.13 26.86
N SER A 174 -24.75 -5.59 28.06
CA SER A 174 -24.92 -4.80 29.29
C SER A 174 -23.72 -3.88 29.50
N PHE A 175 -23.98 -2.58 29.67
CA PHE A 175 -22.96 -1.60 30.01
C PHE A 175 -22.98 -1.34 31.53
N PRO A 176 -21.82 -1.23 32.21
CA PRO A 176 -21.76 -0.84 33.62
C PRO A 176 -22.14 0.63 33.87
#